data_AF-A0A8J8BPS1-F1
#
_entry.id   AF-A0A8J8BPS1-F1
#
_cell.length_a   1.000
_cell.length_b   1.000
_cell.length_c   1.000
_cell.angle_alpha   90.00
_cell.angle_beta   90.00
_cell.angle_gamma   90.00
#
_symmetry.space_group_name_H-M   'P 1'
#
loop_
_entity.id
_entity.type
_entity.pdbx_description
1 polymer ?
#
loop_
_entity_poly.entity_id
_entity_poly.type
_entity_poly.pdbx_seq_one_letter_code
_entity_poly.pdbx_strand_id
1 'polypeptide(L)'
;MQLPKQKKLYSDLETRFTDLESLIRELKKKKLTGVLKLTFDACEGVSIFDEGRIVDGYEIYGEEMPVKDRKGHNIIERSKIEPGIIDVYELPREILQIFIMTLRERPTQVLHTMYADFKKLLNFYVQRKLYGTLEVKTSLGKGYVLLDAGKPVDVFFGDRCGSDALDQLLECVDREEVEINIYSREGGVR
;
A
#
# COMPACT_ATOMS: atom_id res chain seq x y z
N MET A 1 -3.80 6.11 -4.37
CA MET A 1 -3.63 4.66 -4.06
C MET A 1 -3.83 4.45 -2.55
N GLN A 2 -4.46 3.36 -2.11
CA GLN A 2 -4.50 3.09 -0.66
C GLN A 2 -3.16 2.56 -0.16
N LEU A 3 -2.72 3.04 0.99
CA LEU A 3 -1.48 2.61 1.65
C LEU A 3 -1.84 1.82 2.92
N PRO A 4 -1.01 0.86 3.36
CA PRO A 4 -1.10 0.33 4.70
C PRO A 4 -0.87 1.45 5.73
N LYS A 5 -1.79 1.62 6.69
CA LYS A 5 -1.82 2.74 7.66
C LYS A 5 -1.74 2.28 9.13
N GLN A 6 -0.85 1.35 9.46
CA GLN A 6 -0.87 0.71 10.78
C GLN A 6 -0.52 1.64 11.94
N LYS A 7 0.61 2.36 11.86
CA LYS A 7 1.00 3.33 12.89
C LYS A 7 1.40 4.65 12.24
N LYS A 8 0.51 5.66 12.35
CA LYS A 8 0.79 7.03 11.92
C LYS A 8 1.78 7.68 12.90
N LEU A 9 3.01 7.94 12.46
CA LEU A 9 4.04 8.61 13.25
C LEU A 9 3.92 10.13 13.19
N TYR A 10 3.66 10.63 11.99
CA TYR A 10 3.47 12.04 11.69
C TYR A 10 2.29 12.18 10.74
N SER A 11 1.49 13.21 10.94
CA SER A 11 0.23 13.39 10.22
C SER A 11 0.01 14.84 9.88
N ASP A 12 -0.49 15.07 8.67
CA ASP A 12 -1.02 16.37 8.26
C ASP A 12 0.00 17.51 8.39
N LEU A 13 1.30 17.19 8.18
CA LEU A 13 2.36 18.19 8.22
C LEU A 13 2.45 18.91 6.88
N GLU A 14 2.22 20.20 6.85
CA GLU A 14 2.35 20.98 5.62
C GLU A 14 3.84 21.19 5.26
N THR A 15 4.19 20.98 3.98
CA THR A 15 5.55 21.23 3.47
C THR A 15 5.94 22.71 3.57
N ARG A 16 4.98 23.64 3.64
CA ARG A 16 5.23 25.08 3.83
C ARG A 16 5.87 25.41 5.18
N PHE A 17 5.60 24.60 6.20
CA PHE A 17 6.08 24.81 7.57
C PHE A 17 7.06 23.72 8.03
N THR A 18 7.29 22.71 7.20
CA THR A 18 8.11 21.54 7.54
C THR A 18 9.28 21.43 6.58
N ASP A 19 10.51 21.48 7.12
CA ASP A 19 11.70 21.13 6.36
C ASP A 19 11.72 19.62 6.07
N LEU A 20 11.27 19.25 4.88
CA LEU A 20 11.18 17.86 4.42
C LEU A 20 12.55 17.18 4.39
N GLU A 21 13.63 17.89 4.04
CA GLU A 21 14.97 17.30 4.01
C GLU A 21 15.45 16.96 5.41
N SER A 22 15.21 17.85 6.39
CA SER A 22 15.48 17.57 7.80
C SER A 22 14.63 16.41 8.32
N LEU A 23 13.34 16.37 7.99
CA LEU A 23 12.47 15.25 8.36
C LEU A 23 13.01 13.93 7.80
N ILE A 24 13.35 13.87 6.51
CA ILE A 24 13.92 12.67 5.89
C ILE A 24 15.22 12.25 6.59
N ARG A 25 16.12 13.19 6.92
CA ARG A 25 17.34 12.88 7.68
C ARG A 25 17.03 12.25 9.04
N GLU A 26 16.03 12.77 9.74
CA GLU A 26 15.59 12.21 11.03
C GLU A 26 14.98 10.81 10.88
N LEU A 27 14.14 10.57 9.85
CA LEU A 27 13.59 9.24 9.57
C LEU A 27 14.69 8.21 9.25
N LYS A 28 15.74 8.63 8.53
CA LYS A 28 16.93 7.79 8.27
C LYS A 28 17.67 7.45 9.57
N LYS A 29 17.93 8.44 10.43
CA LYS A 29 18.61 8.24 11.74
C LYS A 29 17.82 7.32 12.65
N LYS A 30 16.50 7.48 12.70
CA LYS A 30 15.58 6.62 13.47
C LYS A 30 15.39 5.22 12.89
N LYS A 31 16.02 4.92 11.74
CA LYS A 31 15.89 3.65 11.02
C LYS A 31 14.42 3.29 10.72
N LEU A 32 13.65 4.26 10.22
CA LEU A 32 12.26 4.02 9.84
C LEU A 32 12.15 2.80 8.91
N THR A 33 11.24 1.89 9.22
CA THR A 33 10.70 0.90 8.29
C THR A 33 9.23 1.27 8.08
N GLY A 34 8.87 1.67 6.86
CA GLY A 34 7.57 2.29 6.62
C GLY A 34 7.53 3.18 5.39
N VAL A 35 6.57 4.10 5.38
CA VAL A 35 6.23 4.90 4.21
C VAL A 35 6.11 6.37 4.60
N LEU A 36 6.75 7.24 3.82
CA LEU A 36 6.47 8.68 3.79
C LEU A 36 5.58 8.96 2.58
N LYS A 37 4.39 9.50 2.82
CA LYS A 37 3.45 9.94 1.80
C LYS A 37 3.48 11.47 1.72
N LEU A 38 3.57 11.98 0.50
CA LEU A 38 3.30 13.36 0.15
C LEU A 38 2.00 13.40 -0.64
N THR A 39 1.11 14.33 -0.30
CA THR A 39 -0.12 14.58 -1.05
C THR A 39 -0.06 16.00 -1.59
N PHE A 40 -0.14 16.13 -2.90
CA PHE A 40 -0.23 17.40 -3.63
C PHE A 40 -1.60 17.49 -4.32
N ASP A 41 -1.90 18.62 -4.95
CA ASP A 41 -3.19 18.81 -5.64
C ASP A 41 -3.32 17.88 -6.85
N ALA A 42 -2.23 17.70 -7.60
CA ALA A 42 -2.24 16.92 -8.84
C ALA A 42 -1.83 15.44 -8.68
N CYS A 43 -1.13 15.10 -7.61
CA CYS A 43 -0.59 13.75 -7.42
C CYS A 43 -0.26 13.39 -5.97
N GLU A 44 -0.05 12.11 -5.73
CA GLU A 44 0.53 11.59 -4.49
C GLU A 44 1.95 11.10 -4.76
N GLY A 45 2.85 11.34 -3.80
CA GLY A 45 4.21 10.85 -3.77
C GLY A 45 4.42 9.88 -2.62
N VAL A 46 5.14 8.79 -2.85
CA VAL A 46 5.41 7.77 -1.84
C VAL A 46 6.90 7.46 -1.83
N SER A 47 7.53 7.58 -0.67
CA SER A 47 8.91 7.12 -0.42
C SER A 47 8.90 5.98 0.58
N ILE A 48 9.51 4.85 0.21
CA ILE A 48 9.49 3.62 0.99
C ILE A 48 10.81 3.46 1.71
N PHE A 49 10.77 3.35 3.04
CA PHE A 49 11.92 3.19 3.91
C PHE A 49 12.01 1.76 4.46
N ASP A 50 13.18 1.14 4.39
CA ASP A 50 13.55 -0.10 5.12
C ASP A 50 14.80 0.19 5.96
N GLU A 51 14.68 0.13 7.28
CA GLU A 51 15.75 0.44 8.26
C GLU A 51 16.45 1.79 7.99
N GLY A 52 15.67 2.81 7.64
CA GLY A 52 16.17 4.16 7.36
C GLY A 52 16.80 4.33 5.99
N ARG A 53 16.73 3.34 5.09
CA ARG A 53 17.15 3.47 3.69
C ARG A 53 15.93 3.60 2.80
N ILE A 54 15.94 4.55 1.87
CA ILE A 54 14.89 4.65 0.86
C ILE A 54 15.14 3.54 -0.19
N VAL A 55 14.27 2.55 -0.21
CA VAL A 55 14.39 1.36 -1.07
C VAL A 55 13.59 1.47 -2.36
N ASP A 56 12.52 2.27 -2.37
CA ASP A 56 11.74 2.58 -3.56
C ASP A 56 11.02 3.93 -3.42
N GLY A 57 10.50 4.43 -4.53
CA GLY A 57 9.65 5.61 -4.55
C GLY A 57 8.73 5.62 -5.76
N TYR A 58 7.56 6.23 -5.60
CA TYR A 58 6.51 6.25 -6.60
C TYR A 58 5.75 7.57 -6.62
N GLU A 59 5.35 8.00 -7.82
CA GLU A 59 4.37 9.04 -8.07
C GLU A 59 3.06 8.38 -8.53
N ILE A 60 1.93 8.86 -8.03
CA ILE A 60 0.60 8.32 -8.34
C ILE A 60 -0.30 9.47 -8.78
N TYR A 61 -0.84 9.36 -9.98
CA TYR A 61 -1.74 10.34 -10.59
C TYR A 61 -3.15 9.73 -10.63
N GLY A 62 -4.01 10.14 -9.69
CA GLY A 62 -5.36 9.58 -9.58
C GLY A 62 -5.38 8.05 -9.36
N GLU A 63 -6.10 7.33 -10.23
CA GLU A 63 -6.22 5.86 -10.16
C GLU A 63 -5.23 5.09 -11.04
N GLU A 64 -4.30 5.80 -11.69
CA GLU A 64 -3.30 5.22 -12.58
C GLU A 64 -2.29 4.33 -11.85
N MET A 65 -1.56 3.52 -12.62
CA MET A 65 -0.47 2.73 -12.04
C MET A 65 0.62 3.64 -11.46
N PRO A 66 1.16 3.31 -10.27
CA PRO A 66 2.26 4.05 -9.68
C PRO A 66 3.47 4.12 -10.65
N VAL A 67 3.94 5.33 -10.92
CA VAL A 67 5.12 5.59 -11.75
C VAL A 67 6.33 5.60 -10.84
N LYS A 68 7.37 4.82 -11.19
CA LYS A 68 8.57 4.72 -10.37
C LYS A 68 9.31 6.06 -10.33
N ASP A 69 9.41 6.64 -9.14
CA ASP A 69 10.15 7.85 -8.84
C ASP A 69 11.45 7.46 -8.14
N ARG A 70 12.58 7.70 -8.81
CA ARG A 70 13.98 7.34 -8.46
C ARG A 70 14.32 7.43 -6.95
N LYS A 71 13.80 6.51 -6.14
CA LYS A 71 13.84 6.54 -4.68
C LYS A 71 13.26 7.84 -4.08
N GLY A 72 12.15 8.33 -4.62
CA GLY A 72 11.42 9.49 -4.11
C GLY A 72 12.10 10.82 -4.40
N HIS A 73 12.91 10.93 -5.46
CA HIS A 73 13.62 12.18 -5.74
C HIS A 73 12.69 13.24 -6.33
N ASN A 74 11.84 12.87 -7.29
CA ASN A 74 10.95 13.80 -7.97
C ASN A 74 9.93 14.39 -7.00
N ILE A 75 9.37 13.59 -6.09
CA ILE A 75 8.41 14.05 -5.07
C ILE A 75 9.06 15.03 -4.08
N ILE A 76 10.35 14.86 -3.76
CA ILE A 76 11.09 15.80 -2.93
C ILE A 76 11.29 17.12 -3.69
N GLU A 77 11.71 17.07 -4.95
CA GLU A 77 11.87 18.28 -5.76
C GLU A 77 10.53 19.00 -5.97
N ARG A 78 9.44 18.27 -6.18
CA ARG A 78 8.09 18.82 -6.28
C ARG A 78 7.70 19.59 -5.02
N SER A 79 8.02 19.07 -3.83
CA SER A 79 7.69 19.73 -2.56
C SER A 79 8.32 21.12 -2.38
N LYS A 80 9.35 21.46 -3.19
CA LYS A 80 10.00 22.78 -3.19
C LYS A 80 9.24 23.82 -4.01
N ILE A 81 8.41 23.38 -4.96
CA ILE A 81 7.66 24.25 -5.88
C ILE A 81 6.16 24.21 -5.65
N GLU A 82 5.66 23.12 -5.07
CA GLU A 82 4.25 22.86 -4.82
C GLU A 82 4.06 22.50 -3.34
N PRO A 83 3.18 23.22 -2.61
CA PRO A 83 2.87 22.89 -1.24
C PRO A 83 2.08 21.58 -1.18
N GLY A 84 2.35 20.76 -0.17
CA GLY A 84 1.69 19.48 0.01
C GLY A 84 1.61 19.08 1.48
N ILE A 85 0.97 17.94 1.72
CA ILE A 85 0.77 17.36 3.04
C ILE A 85 1.66 16.13 3.19
N ILE A 86 2.39 16.04 4.30
CA ILE A 86 3.24 14.91 4.64
C ILE A 86 2.54 14.06 5.71
N ASP A 87 2.43 12.77 5.41
CA ASP A 87 2.12 11.73 6.40
C ASP A 87 3.27 10.73 6.45
N VAL A 88 3.57 10.20 7.65
CA VAL A 88 4.57 9.16 7.84
C VAL A 88 3.95 8.00 8.61
N TYR A 89 4.04 6.81 8.05
CA TYR A 89 3.53 5.57 8.63
C TYR A 89 4.69 4.62 8.92
N GLU A 90 4.77 4.12 10.14
CA GLU A 90 5.63 2.99 10.51
C GLU A 90 4.90 1.69 10.22
N LEU A 91 5.61 0.73 9.62
CA LEU A 91 5.07 -0.56 9.23
C LEU A 91 6.01 -1.69 9.69
N PRO A 92 5.48 -2.82 10.16
CA PRO A 92 6.22 -4.07 10.26
C PRO A 92 6.83 -4.41 8.90
N ARG A 93 8.08 -4.89 8.95
CA ARG A 93 8.87 -5.17 7.75
C ARG A 93 8.18 -6.13 6.78
N GLU A 94 7.51 -7.14 7.33
CA GLU A 94 6.77 -8.13 6.55
C GLU A 94 5.68 -7.50 5.68
N ILE A 95 4.82 -6.66 6.29
CA ILE A 95 3.79 -5.90 5.56
C ILE A 95 4.42 -4.99 4.50
N LEU A 96 5.51 -4.30 4.85
CA LEU A 96 6.23 -3.44 3.91
C LEU A 96 6.72 -4.24 2.69
N GLN A 97 7.31 -5.41 2.90
CA GLN A 97 7.87 -6.23 1.83
C GLN A 97 6.78 -6.77 0.89
N ILE A 98 5.65 -7.24 1.43
CA ILE A 98 4.51 -7.69 0.62
C ILE A 98 3.95 -6.51 -0.17
N PHE A 99 3.81 -5.34 0.47
CA PHE A 99 3.29 -4.15 -0.19
C PHE A 99 4.21 -3.65 -1.33
N ILE A 100 5.53 -3.65 -1.12
CA ILE A 100 6.50 -3.31 -2.17
C ILE A 100 6.34 -4.25 -3.38
N MET A 101 6.06 -5.54 -3.16
CA MET A 101 5.82 -6.49 -4.24
C MET A 101 4.59 -6.08 -5.07
N THR A 102 3.49 -5.70 -4.42
CA THR A 102 2.27 -5.20 -5.09
C THR A 102 2.57 -4.02 -6.03
N LEU A 103 3.48 -3.13 -5.63
CA LEU A 103 3.84 -1.94 -6.42
C LEU A 103 4.83 -2.22 -7.55
N ARG A 104 5.56 -3.33 -7.51
CA ARG A 104 6.60 -3.67 -8.50
C ARG A 104 6.08 -4.56 -9.62
N GLU A 105 5.01 -5.31 -9.35
CA GLU A 105 4.56 -6.38 -10.22
C GLU A 105 3.22 -6.07 -10.85
N ARG A 106 2.96 -6.71 -11.99
CA ARG A 106 1.62 -6.74 -12.56
C ARG A 106 0.85 -7.91 -11.93
N PRO A 107 -0.49 -7.86 -11.90
CA PRO A 107 -1.29 -8.99 -11.46
C PRO A 107 -0.88 -10.25 -12.24
N THR A 108 -0.59 -11.33 -11.52
CA THR A 108 -0.35 -12.66 -12.10
C THR A 108 -1.64 -13.29 -12.60
N GLN A 109 -2.77 -12.92 -12.00
CA GLN A 109 -4.10 -13.36 -12.40
C GLN A 109 -5.13 -12.27 -12.10
N VAL A 110 -6.20 -12.27 -12.88
CA VAL A 110 -7.40 -11.47 -12.65
C VAL A 110 -8.59 -12.42 -12.55
N LEU A 111 -9.38 -12.30 -11.48
CA LEU A 111 -10.61 -13.07 -11.25
C LEU A 111 -11.81 -12.14 -11.15
N HIS A 112 -13.00 -12.67 -11.43
CA HIS A 112 -14.27 -11.97 -11.24
C HIS A 112 -15.20 -12.76 -10.34
N THR A 113 -15.87 -12.10 -9.40
CA THR A 113 -16.77 -12.80 -8.45
C THR A 113 -18.08 -13.27 -9.08
N MET A 114 -18.36 -12.89 -10.33
CA MET A 114 -19.38 -13.51 -11.18
C MET A 114 -19.18 -15.03 -11.33
N TYR A 115 -17.93 -15.50 -11.26
CA TYR A 115 -17.57 -16.92 -11.44
C TYR A 115 -16.70 -17.50 -10.32
N ALA A 116 -16.16 -16.64 -9.42
CA ALA A 116 -15.26 -17.03 -8.34
C ALA A 116 -15.80 -16.60 -6.97
N ASP A 117 -15.70 -17.49 -5.99
CA ASP A 117 -16.11 -17.20 -4.61
C ASP A 117 -14.91 -16.67 -3.81
N PHE A 118 -14.99 -15.42 -3.36
CA PHE A 118 -13.89 -14.74 -2.67
C PHE A 118 -13.56 -15.39 -1.32
N LYS A 119 -14.56 -15.85 -0.56
CA LYS A 119 -14.33 -16.56 0.71
C LYS A 119 -13.64 -17.91 0.48
N LYS A 120 -14.03 -18.64 -0.57
CA LYS A 120 -13.32 -19.86 -1.00
C LYS A 120 -11.91 -19.57 -1.48
N LEU A 121 -11.68 -18.46 -2.17
CA LEU A 121 -10.34 -18.01 -2.58
C LEU A 121 -9.43 -17.79 -1.36
N LEU A 122 -9.90 -17.05 -0.34
CA LEU A 122 -9.15 -16.84 0.90
C LEU A 122 -8.82 -18.18 1.58
N ASN A 123 -9.78 -19.09 1.69
CA ASN A 123 -9.55 -20.43 2.25
C ASN A 123 -8.53 -21.25 1.43
N PHE A 124 -8.58 -21.15 0.10
CA PHE A 124 -7.60 -21.80 -0.78
C PHE A 124 -6.19 -21.28 -0.53
N TYR A 125 -6.01 -19.97 -0.35
CA TYR A 125 -4.72 -19.37 -0.01
C TYR A 125 -4.16 -19.90 1.31
N VAL A 126 -5.01 -19.99 2.35
CA VAL A 126 -4.63 -20.60 3.64
C VAL A 126 -4.20 -22.05 3.47
N GLN A 127 -4.97 -22.88 2.76
CA GLN A 127 -4.67 -24.29 2.54
C GLN A 127 -3.35 -24.51 1.79
N ARG A 128 -3.07 -23.64 0.81
CA ARG A 128 -1.87 -23.73 -0.04
C ARG A 128 -0.68 -22.94 0.50
N LYS A 129 -0.84 -22.21 1.60
CA LYS A 129 0.18 -21.32 2.20
C LYS A 129 0.77 -20.33 1.19
N LEU A 130 -0.11 -19.69 0.40
CA LEU A 130 0.30 -18.79 -0.67
C LEU A 130 0.57 -17.37 -0.18
N TYR A 131 1.54 -16.70 -0.77
CA TYR A 131 1.97 -15.36 -0.38
C TYR A 131 1.51 -14.35 -1.43
N GLY A 132 1.22 -13.13 -0.98
CA GLY A 132 1.10 -11.99 -1.86
C GLY A 132 -0.04 -11.04 -1.52
N THR A 133 -0.69 -10.48 -2.53
CA THR A 133 -1.73 -9.46 -2.36
C THR A 133 -2.93 -9.77 -3.23
N LEU A 134 -4.12 -9.62 -2.65
CA LEU A 134 -5.37 -9.54 -3.41
C LEU A 134 -5.80 -8.07 -3.42
N GLU A 135 -5.75 -7.43 -4.57
CA GLU A 135 -6.41 -6.13 -4.79
C GLU A 135 -7.83 -6.41 -5.27
N VAL A 136 -8.81 -5.94 -4.52
CA VAL A 136 -10.23 -6.11 -4.80
C VAL A 136 -10.80 -4.76 -5.24
N LYS A 137 -11.29 -4.68 -6.49
CA LYS A 137 -11.88 -3.46 -7.05
C LYS A 137 -13.39 -3.48 -6.83
N THR A 138 -13.85 -2.57 -5.97
CA THR A 138 -15.26 -2.39 -5.60
C THR A 138 -15.76 -1.05 -6.13
N SER A 139 -17.08 -0.83 -6.11
CA SER A 139 -17.68 0.48 -6.39
C SER A 139 -17.30 1.56 -5.37
N LEU A 140 -16.88 1.17 -4.16
CA LEU A 140 -16.41 2.07 -3.10
C LEU A 140 -14.90 2.34 -3.16
N GLY A 141 -14.20 1.74 -4.11
CA GLY A 141 -12.76 1.87 -4.30
C GLY A 141 -12.00 0.54 -4.22
N LYS A 142 -10.69 0.62 -4.08
CA LYS A 142 -9.79 -0.55 -4.05
C LYS A 142 -9.52 -0.98 -2.61
N GLY A 143 -9.77 -2.25 -2.31
CA GLY A 143 -9.35 -2.90 -1.07
C GLY A 143 -8.15 -3.81 -1.32
N TYR A 144 -7.30 -4.00 -0.31
CA TYR A 144 -6.09 -4.82 -0.43
C TYR A 144 -6.00 -5.79 0.73
N VAL A 145 -5.79 -7.07 0.44
CA VAL A 145 -5.52 -8.12 1.42
C VAL A 145 -4.08 -8.57 1.25
N LEU A 146 -3.21 -8.24 2.21
CA LEU A 146 -1.81 -8.68 2.25
C LEU A 146 -1.74 -10.04 2.93
N LEU A 147 -1.15 -11.02 2.25
CA LEU A 147 -1.15 -12.43 2.65
C LEU A 147 0.27 -12.92 2.91
N ASP A 148 0.48 -13.47 4.11
CA ASP A 148 1.65 -14.26 4.47
C ASP A 148 1.24 -15.70 4.78
N ALA A 149 1.86 -16.67 4.10
CA ALA A 149 1.49 -18.08 4.18
C ALA A 149 -0.05 -18.33 4.11
N GLY A 150 -0.74 -17.55 3.27
CA GLY A 150 -2.17 -17.61 3.01
C GLY A 150 -3.04 -16.86 4.01
N LYS A 151 -2.48 -16.35 5.10
CA LYS A 151 -3.22 -15.63 6.14
C LYS A 151 -3.13 -14.12 5.90
N PRO A 152 -4.24 -13.37 6.05
CA PRO A 152 -4.19 -11.93 6.07
C PRO A 152 -3.31 -11.43 7.21
N VAL A 153 -2.22 -10.73 6.87
CA VAL A 153 -1.36 -10.02 7.84
C VAL A 153 -1.76 -8.56 7.99
N ASP A 154 -2.36 -8.00 6.94
CA ASP A 154 -3.07 -6.72 7.02
C ASP A 154 -4.09 -6.63 5.88
N VAL A 155 -5.13 -5.85 6.09
CA VAL A 155 -6.15 -5.52 5.10
C VAL A 155 -6.40 -4.04 5.19
N PHE A 156 -6.53 -3.35 4.06
CA PHE A 156 -6.92 -1.94 4.05
C PHE A 156 -7.94 -1.67 2.96
N PHE A 157 -8.99 -0.96 3.37
CA PHE A 157 -10.13 -0.62 2.53
C PHE A 157 -10.83 0.62 3.07
N GLY A 158 -11.11 1.60 2.22
CA GLY A 158 -11.52 2.94 2.66
C GLY A 158 -10.51 3.54 3.64
N ASP A 159 -10.99 4.01 4.79
CA ASP A 159 -10.15 4.49 5.90
C ASP A 159 -9.90 3.45 6.99
N ARG A 160 -10.29 2.19 6.76
CA ARG A 160 -10.13 1.10 7.72
C ARG A 160 -8.88 0.27 7.45
N CYS A 161 -8.38 -0.39 8.48
CA CYS A 161 -7.35 -1.41 8.38
C CYS A 161 -7.68 -2.67 9.22
N GLY A 162 -6.92 -3.74 9.06
CA GLY A 162 -7.08 -4.98 9.83
C GLY A 162 -8.42 -5.69 9.61
N SER A 163 -8.96 -6.30 10.67
CA SER A 163 -10.21 -7.07 10.63
C SER A 163 -11.40 -6.24 10.16
N ASP A 164 -11.51 -5.00 10.61
CA ASP A 164 -12.64 -4.12 10.28
C ASP A 164 -12.67 -3.81 8.77
N ALA A 165 -11.49 -3.68 8.15
CA ALA A 165 -11.39 -3.52 6.70
C ALA A 165 -11.76 -4.80 5.95
N LEU A 166 -11.38 -5.97 6.48
CA LEU A 166 -11.73 -7.26 5.90
C LEU A 166 -13.24 -7.50 5.94
N ASP A 167 -13.88 -7.25 7.07
CA ASP A 167 -15.33 -7.42 7.24
C ASP A 167 -16.10 -6.52 6.26
N GLN A 168 -15.72 -5.25 6.16
CA GLN A 168 -16.33 -4.33 5.20
C GLN A 168 -16.10 -4.76 3.75
N LEU A 169 -14.91 -5.25 3.42
CA LEU A 169 -14.61 -5.72 2.08
C LEU A 169 -15.45 -6.95 1.72
N LEU A 170 -15.60 -7.90 2.64
CA LEU A 170 -16.46 -9.08 2.48
C LEU A 170 -17.92 -8.69 2.27
N GLU A 171 -18.44 -7.72 3.02
CA GLU A 171 -19.79 -7.19 2.81
C GLU A 171 -19.98 -6.57 1.42
N CYS A 172 -18.96 -5.89 0.88
CA CYS A 172 -19.03 -5.35 -0.48
C CYS A 172 -19.06 -6.48 -1.51
N VAL A 173 -18.17 -7.46 -1.39
CA VAL A 173 -18.11 -8.60 -2.31
C VAL A 173 -19.39 -9.45 -2.28
N ASP A 174 -20.09 -9.51 -1.15
CA ASP A 174 -21.39 -10.21 -1.05
C ASP A 174 -22.54 -9.42 -1.73
N ARG A 175 -22.37 -8.11 -1.98
CA ARG A 175 -23.40 -7.20 -2.53
C ARG A 175 -23.20 -6.85 -4.00
N GLU A 176 -22.00 -7.00 -4.53
CA GLU A 176 -21.67 -6.66 -5.91
C GLU A 176 -20.65 -7.61 -6.53
N GLU A 177 -20.64 -7.62 -7.87
CA GLU A 177 -19.60 -8.30 -8.63
C GLU A 177 -18.35 -7.44 -8.66
N VAL A 178 -17.20 -8.03 -8.30
CA VAL A 178 -15.93 -7.34 -8.19
C VAL A 178 -14.87 -8.03 -9.05
N GLU A 179 -13.86 -7.25 -9.45
CA GLU A 179 -12.62 -7.75 -10.02
C GLU A 179 -11.59 -7.94 -8.88
N ILE A 180 -10.89 -9.07 -8.89
CA ILE A 180 -9.82 -9.39 -7.96
C ILE A 180 -8.51 -9.56 -8.74
N ASN A 181 -7.59 -8.63 -8.55
CA ASN A 181 -6.23 -8.70 -9.05
C ASN A 181 -5.34 -9.42 -8.05
N ILE A 182 -4.68 -10.46 -8.53
CA ILE A 182 -3.83 -11.32 -7.72
C ILE A 182 -2.39 -11.00 -8.02
N TYR A 183 -1.63 -10.63 -6.98
CA TYR A 183 -0.19 -10.43 -7.02
C TYR A 183 0.43 -11.52 -6.15
N SER A 184 0.86 -12.62 -6.74
CA SER A 184 1.34 -13.78 -5.98
C SER A 184 2.69 -14.27 -6.50
N ARG A 185 3.49 -14.86 -5.61
CA ARG A 185 4.74 -15.55 -5.95
C ARG A 185 4.77 -16.95 -5.36
N GLU A 186 5.36 -17.88 -6.10
CA GLU A 186 5.74 -19.17 -5.53
C GLU A 186 6.97 -18.99 -4.62
N GLY A 187 6.82 -19.34 -3.33
CA GLY A 187 7.83 -19.12 -2.30
C GLY A 187 7.76 -17.71 -1.71
N GLY A 188 7.50 -17.64 -0.41
CA GLY A 188 7.24 -16.39 0.31
C GLY A 188 8.39 -15.39 0.31
N VAL A 189 8.13 -14.24 0.94
CA VAL A 189 9.12 -13.18 1.14
C VAL A 189 10.27 -13.76 1.97
N ARG A 190 11.43 -13.94 1.32
CA ARG A 190 12.70 -14.30 1.98
C ARG A 190 13.43 -13.04 2.43
#